data_AF-A0A183I339-F1
#
_entry.id   AF-A0A183I339-F1
#
_cell.length_a   1.000
_cell.length_b   1.000
_cell.length_c   1.000
_cell.angle_alpha   90.00
_cell.angle_beta   90.00
_cell.angle_gamma   90.00
#
_symmetry.space_group_name_H-M   'P 1'
#
loop_
_entity.id
_entity.type
_entity.pdbx_description
1 polymer ?
#
loop_
_entity_poly.entity_id
_entity_poly.type
_entity_poly.pdbx_seq_one_letter_code
_entity_poly.pdbx_strand_id
1 'polypeptide(L)'
;MKGLINNSSVNKISSKPATATLSDLDPFDLFSMDATEKASQPSTLAINTNGIEGILYVDNVFNENSVAALRLLVTNNNPLPIEAFNFQAAVTKAFQIELLPPSSSDLPANRQGTITQMINIRRISFSHPLKMRIKAFYNIDGRQQLIECLVPKIEGLS
;
A
#
# COMPACT_ATOMS: atom_id res chain seq x y z
N MET A 1 0.06 38.82 48.02
CA MET A 1 0.29 39.19 46.60
C MET A 1 1.50 40.11 46.53
N LYS A 2 2.42 39.82 45.59
CA LYS A 2 3.52 40.67 45.10
C LYS A 2 4.72 40.86 46.05
N GLY A 3 5.66 39.90 45.97
CA GLY A 3 7.06 40.16 46.26
C GLY A 3 7.70 40.86 45.04
N LEU A 4 8.44 41.92 45.30
CA LEU A 4 9.10 42.77 44.32
C LEU A 4 10.62 42.55 44.39
N ILE A 5 11.23 42.41 43.20
CA ILE A 5 12.60 42.80 42.77
C ILE A 5 13.84 42.33 43.55
N ASN A 6 14.64 41.49 42.87
CA ASN A 6 16.10 41.48 42.99
C ASN A 6 16.76 41.96 41.68
N ASN A 7 17.58 43.00 41.81
CA ASN A 7 18.69 43.43 40.95
C ASN A 7 19.72 42.30 40.74
N SER A 8 20.63 42.24 39.77
CA SER A 8 21.01 43.07 38.62
C SER A 8 22.11 42.33 37.83
N SER A 9 22.21 42.64 36.54
CA SER A 9 23.43 42.72 35.71
C SER A 9 24.18 41.47 35.20
N VAL A 10 23.93 41.21 33.91
CA VAL A 10 24.88 41.11 32.77
C VAL A 10 26.16 40.27 32.97
N ASN A 11 26.28 39.19 32.18
CA ASN A 11 27.47 39.05 31.34
C ASN A 11 27.16 38.39 29.99
N LYS A 12 27.59 39.07 28.94
CA LYS A 12 27.43 38.75 27.52
C LYS A 12 28.68 38.00 27.07
N ILE A 13 28.55 36.77 26.57
CA ILE A 13 29.61 36.13 25.81
C ILE A 13 29.00 35.57 24.52
N SER A 14 29.37 36.24 23.43
CA SER A 14 29.16 35.80 22.05
C SER A 14 30.39 35.01 21.64
N SER A 15 30.23 33.76 21.20
CA SER A 15 31.12 33.19 20.18
C SER A 15 30.58 31.87 19.58
N LYS A 16 30.26 31.98 18.28
CA LYS A 16 30.60 31.04 17.19
C LYS A 16 29.85 29.69 17.11
N PRO A 17 29.37 29.28 15.91
CA PRO A 17 28.75 27.98 15.72
C PRO A 17 29.83 26.90 15.81
N ALA A 18 29.69 26.02 16.79
CA ALA A 18 30.46 24.79 16.83
C ALA A 18 29.84 23.82 15.83
N THR A 19 30.57 23.59 14.74
CA THR A 19 30.42 22.44 13.85
C THR A 19 30.30 21.18 14.71
N ALA A 20 29.15 20.52 14.67
CA ALA A 20 29.01 19.19 15.24
C ALA A 20 29.97 18.25 14.49
N THR A 21 31.04 17.85 15.17
CA THR A 21 31.95 16.80 14.71
C THR A 21 31.23 15.46 14.81
N LEU A 22 31.40 14.60 13.80
CA LEU A 22 30.75 13.29 13.59
C LEU A 22 31.07 12.22 14.66
N SER A 23 31.58 12.61 15.82
CA SER A 23 32.11 11.74 16.86
C SER A 23 31.30 11.75 18.16
N ASP A 24 30.16 12.47 18.19
CA ASP A 24 29.29 12.60 19.37
C ASP A 24 27.91 11.97 19.14
N LEU A 25 27.85 10.92 18.30
CA LEU A 25 26.65 10.12 18.10
C LEU A 25 26.75 8.86 18.97
N ASP A 26 25.82 8.71 19.92
CA ASP A 26 25.67 7.47 20.67
C ASP A 26 25.36 6.31 19.71
N PRO A 27 26.03 5.15 19.84
CA PRO A 27 25.81 4.01 18.94
C PRO A 27 24.40 3.41 19.04
N PHE A 28 23.63 3.77 20.07
CA PHE A 28 22.22 3.40 20.21
C PHE A 28 21.26 4.32 19.45
N ASP A 29 21.64 5.57 19.15
CA ASP A 29 20.83 6.48 18.34
C ASP A 29 20.91 6.16 16.85
N LEU A 30 21.96 5.45 16.40
CA LEU A 30 22.12 5.00 15.02
C LEU A 30 21.06 3.95 14.62
N PHE A 31 20.56 3.15 15.56
CA PHE A 31 19.52 2.13 15.29
C PHE A 31 18.10 2.68 15.28
N SER A 32 17.90 3.93 15.71
CA SER A 32 16.57 4.59 15.64
C SER A 32 16.32 5.26 14.28
N MET A 33 17.29 5.21 13.36
CA MET A 33 17.20 5.82 12.03
C MET A 33 16.75 4.85 10.92
N ASP A 34 16.24 3.68 11.27
CA ASP A 34 15.51 2.77 10.37
C ASP A 34 14.00 2.76 10.69
N ALA A 35 13.43 3.93 10.91
CA ALA A 35 12.07 4.16 10.44
C ALA A 35 12.21 4.80 9.07
N THR A 36 12.46 3.96 8.06
CA THR A 36 12.12 4.34 6.69
C THR A 36 10.71 4.89 6.76
N GLU A 37 10.57 6.20 6.55
CA GLU A 37 9.29 6.82 6.23
C GLU A 37 8.76 6.07 5.02
N LYS A 38 8.00 5.02 5.26
CA LYS A 38 7.26 4.32 4.23
C LYS A 38 6.20 5.33 3.83
N ALA A 39 6.55 6.17 2.85
CA ALA A 39 5.63 7.08 2.19
C ALA A 39 4.30 6.34 2.04
N SER A 40 3.23 6.92 2.58
CA SER A 40 1.91 6.31 2.61
C SER A 40 1.44 6.06 1.19
N GLN A 41 1.81 4.90 0.63
CA GLN A 41 1.52 4.52 -0.74
C GLN A 41 -0.01 4.42 -0.90
N PRO A 42 -0.59 5.02 -1.96
CA PRO A 42 -2.03 4.95 -2.19
C PRO A 42 -2.47 3.48 -2.28
N SER A 43 -3.55 3.16 -1.56
CA SER A 43 -4.11 1.82 -1.55
C SER A 43 -5.62 1.83 -1.52
N THR A 44 -6.23 0.75 -2.00
CA THR A 44 -7.68 0.58 -2.08
C THR A 44 -8.05 -0.85 -1.72
N LEU A 45 -8.97 -1.01 -0.77
CA LEU A 45 -9.55 -2.31 -0.42
C LEU A 45 -10.48 -2.76 -1.54
N ALA A 46 -10.03 -3.71 -2.35
CA ALA A 46 -10.70 -4.13 -3.58
C ALA A 46 -11.56 -5.39 -3.40
N ILE A 47 -11.18 -6.26 -2.46
CA ILE A 47 -11.91 -7.47 -2.09
C ILE A 47 -12.04 -7.50 -0.57
N ASN A 48 -13.24 -7.72 -0.06
CA ASN A 48 -13.51 -8.00 1.35
C ASN A 48 -14.77 -8.86 1.44
N THR A 49 -14.63 -10.14 1.07
CA THR A 49 -15.74 -11.06 0.88
C THR A 49 -15.35 -12.43 1.42
N ASN A 50 -16.21 -13.04 2.25
CA ASN A 50 -16.04 -14.41 2.76
C ASN A 50 -14.66 -14.69 3.35
N GLY A 51 -14.12 -13.74 4.11
CA GLY A 51 -12.80 -13.85 4.75
C GLY A 51 -11.61 -13.67 3.80
N ILE A 52 -11.83 -13.45 2.50
CA ILE A 52 -10.75 -13.08 1.56
C ILE A 52 -10.66 -11.56 1.51
N GLU A 53 -9.45 -11.05 1.72
CA GLU A 53 -9.14 -9.62 1.68
C GLU A 53 -8.13 -9.35 0.58
N GLY A 54 -8.41 -8.39 -0.29
CA GLY A 54 -7.57 -8.02 -1.42
C GLY A 54 -7.33 -6.52 -1.44
N ILE A 55 -6.08 -6.09 -1.28
CA ILE A 55 -5.68 -4.68 -1.27
C ILE A 55 -4.90 -4.38 -2.55
N LEU A 56 -5.36 -3.39 -3.31
CA LEU A 56 -4.62 -2.82 -4.43
C LEU A 56 -3.71 -1.71 -3.91
N TYR A 57 -2.41 -1.82 -4.18
CA TYR A 57 -1.43 -0.76 -4.01
C TYR A 57 -1.08 -0.15 -5.36
N VAL A 58 -0.89 1.16 -5.40
CA VAL A 58 -0.40 1.87 -6.59
C VAL A 58 1.11 2.04 -6.44
N ASP A 59 1.87 1.23 -7.17
CA ASP A 59 3.32 1.30 -7.18
C ASP A 59 3.80 2.48 -8.05
N ASN A 60 3.13 2.72 -9.19
CA ASN A 60 3.36 3.86 -10.06
C ASN A 60 2.04 4.44 -10.60
N VAL A 61 1.90 5.76 -10.54
CA VAL A 61 0.79 6.49 -11.19
C VAL A 61 0.97 6.53 -12.71
N PHE A 62 -0.02 7.04 -13.43
CA PHE A 62 0.06 7.19 -14.90
C PHE A 62 1.28 8.04 -15.29
N ASN A 63 2.20 7.44 -16.03
CA ASN A 63 3.39 8.09 -16.58
C ASN A 63 3.12 8.72 -17.96
N GLU A 64 4.16 9.21 -18.62
CA GLU A 64 4.11 9.78 -19.98
C GLU A 64 3.51 8.81 -21.01
N ASN A 65 3.71 7.50 -20.82
CA ASN A 65 3.13 6.45 -21.65
C ASN A 65 1.69 6.09 -21.29
N SER A 66 1.08 6.84 -20.36
CA SER A 66 -0.26 6.59 -19.83
C SER A 66 -0.41 5.22 -19.18
N VAL A 67 0.66 4.67 -18.62
CA VAL A 67 0.66 3.38 -17.91
C VAL A 67 0.85 3.61 -16.41
N ALA A 68 0.02 2.96 -15.61
CA ALA A 68 0.14 2.84 -14.16
C ALA A 68 0.45 1.39 -13.79
N ALA A 69 1.25 1.19 -12.74
CA ALA A 69 1.59 -0.12 -12.20
C ALA A 69 0.96 -0.29 -10.81
N LEU A 70 0.26 -1.39 -10.62
CA LEU A 70 -0.42 -1.74 -9.38
C LEU A 70 0.01 -3.13 -8.92
N ARG A 71 -0.19 -3.38 -7.64
CA ARG A 71 0.05 -4.67 -7.00
C ARG A 71 -1.12 -5.02 -6.10
N LEU A 72 -1.76 -6.15 -6.39
CA LEU A 72 -2.79 -6.74 -5.56
C LEU A 72 -2.15 -7.68 -4.54
N LEU A 73 -2.44 -7.48 -3.26
CA LEU A 73 -2.13 -8.41 -2.17
C LEU A 73 -3.42 -9.06 -1.69
N VAL A 74 -3.51 -10.38 -1.81
CA VAL A 74 -4.66 -11.17 -1.35
C VAL A 74 -4.27 -12.00 -0.13
N THR A 75 -5.07 -11.92 0.93
CA THR A 75 -4.92 -12.71 2.16
C THR A 75 -6.19 -13.49 2.46
N ASN A 76 -6.02 -14.59 3.21
CA ASN A 76 -7.11 -15.46 3.63
C ASN A 76 -7.26 -15.40 5.16
N ASN A 77 -8.37 -14.83 5.61
CA ASN A 77 -8.72 -14.70 7.03
C ASN A 77 -9.52 -15.89 7.55
N ASN A 78 -9.84 -16.86 6.67
CA ASN A 78 -10.56 -18.06 7.07
C ASN A 78 -9.64 -19.01 7.87
N PRO A 79 -10.22 -19.85 8.75
CA PRO A 79 -9.47 -20.89 9.47
C PRO A 79 -9.06 -22.08 8.59
N LEU A 80 -9.55 -22.12 7.34
CA LEU A 80 -9.23 -23.16 6.36
C LEU A 80 -8.42 -22.56 5.22
N PRO A 81 -7.47 -23.32 4.63
CA PRO A 81 -6.74 -22.89 3.45
C PRO A 81 -7.69 -22.79 2.26
N ILE A 82 -7.31 -21.97 1.27
CA ILE A 82 -7.98 -21.95 -0.03
C ILE A 82 -7.01 -22.36 -1.13
N GLU A 83 -7.56 -23.00 -2.14
CA GLU A 83 -6.80 -23.55 -3.27
C GLU A 83 -7.34 -23.01 -4.59
N ALA A 84 -6.50 -23.08 -5.62
CA ALA A 84 -6.86 -22.74 -7.00
C ALA A 84 -7.50 -21.33 -7.13
N PHE A 85 -6.99 -20.37 -6.37
CA PHE A 85 -7.39 -18.97 -6.46
C PHE A 85 -7.09 -18.43 -7.86
N ASN A 86 -8.15 -18.08 -8.59
CA ASN A 86 -8.07 -17.53 -9.94
C ASN A 86 -8.64 -16.12 -9.94
N PHE A 87 -7.78 -15.12 -10.13
CA PHE A 87 -8.16 -13.71 -10.17
C PHE A 87 -8.36 -13.24 -11.61
N GLN A 88 -9.47 -12.56 -11.85
CA GLN A 88 -9.81 -11.91 -13.10
C GLN A 88 -10.25 -10.48 -12.82
N ALA A 89 -9.88 -9.58 -13.72
CA ALA A 89 -10.28 -8.19 -13.65
C ALA A 89 -10.60 -7.64 -15.03
N ALA A 90 -11.58 -6.75 -15.07
CA ALA A 90 -11.92 -5.94 -16.22
C ALA A 90 -11.97 -4.47 -15.81
N VAL A 91 -11.56 -3.59 -16.71
CA VAL A 91 -11.62 -2.14 -16.50
C VAL A 91 -12.60 -1.50 -17.49
N THR A 92 -13.03 -0.28 -17.18
CA THR A 92 -13.82 0.55 -18.10
C THR A 92 -13.12 0.73 -19.46
N LYS A 93 -13.91 0.86 -20.54
CA LYS A 93 -13.44 0.92 -21.95
C LYS A 93 -12.35 1.97 -22.25
N ALA A 94 -12.23 3.01 -21.43
CA ALA A 94 -11.19 4.02 -21.57
C ALA A 94 -9.78 3.52 -21.16
N PHE A 95 -9.68 2.29 -20.66
CA PHE A 95 -8.45 1.70 -20.15
C PHE A 95 -8.29 0.27 -20.68
N GLN A 96 -7.05 -0.18 -20.73
CA GLN A 96 -6.65 -1.55 -20.96
C GLN A 96 -5.95 -2.08 -19.71
N ILE A 97 -6.20 -3.34 -19.36
CA ILE A 97 -5.61 -4.01 -18.21
C ILE A 97 -4.77 -5.20 -18.68
N GLU A 98 -3.63 -5.39 -18.04
CA GLU A 98 -2.78 -6.57 -18.18
C GLU A 98 -2.50 -7.13 -16.78
N LEU A 99 -2.71 -8.43 -16.63
CA LEU A 99 -2.41 -9.17 -15.40
C LEU A 99 -1.17 -10.02 -15.67
N LEU A 100 -0.14 -9.86 -14.83
CA LEU A 100 1.02 -10.75 -14.87
C LEU A 100 0.66 -12.11 -14.21
N PRO A 101 1.54 -13.11 -14.18
CA PRO A 101 1.27 -14.32 -13.40
C PRO A 101 1.20 -14.02 -11.89
N PRO A 102 0.30 -14.68 -11.13
CA PRO A 102 0.28 -14.56 -9.67
C PRO A 102 1.48 -15.26 -9.04
N SER A 103 1.84 -14.87 -7.82
CA SER A 103 2.92 -15.52 -7.06
C SER A 103 2.57 -16.95 -6.59
N SER A 104 1.28 -17.24 -6.42
CA SER A 104 0.73 -18.53 -6.01
C SER A 104 -0.76 -18.60 -6.37
N SER A 105 -1.32 -19.79 -6.47
CA SER A 105 -2.77 -20.03 -6.53
C SER A 105 -3.37 -20.45 -5.19
N ASP A 106 -2.55 -20.75 -4.19
CA ASP A 106 -3.01 -21.28 -2.91
C ASP A 106 -2.68 -20.31 -1.78
N LEU A 107 -3.59 -20.20 -0.83
CA LEU A 107 -3.44 -19.36 0.36
C LEU A 107 -3.66 -20.17 1.63
N PRO A 108 -2.69 -20.19 2.56
CA PRO A 108 -2.87 -20.85 3.84
C PRO A 108 -3.94 -20.14 4.69
N ALA A 109 -4.42 -20.84 5.71
CA ALA A 109 -5.38 -20.31 6.66
C ALA A 109 -4.80 -19.16 7.51
N ASN A 110 -5.67 -18.43 8.19
CA ASN A 110 -5.31 -17.52 9.30
C ASN A 110 -4.25 -16.46 8.94
N ARG A 111 -4.32 -15.88 7.73
CA ARG A 111 -3.39 -14.86 7.22
C ARG A 111 -1.93 -15.30 7.13
N GLN A 112 -1.63 -16.61 7.13
CA GLN A 112 -0.24 -17.11 7.13
C GLN A 112 0.44 -17.07 5.74
N GLY A 113 -0.01 -16.19 4.84
CA GLY A 113 0.51 -16.09 3.48
C GLY A 113 -0.19 -15.00 2.69
N THR A 114 0.34 -14.67 1.51
CA THR A 114 -0.21 -13.64 0.64
C THR A 114 0.03 -14.01 -0.82
N ILE A 115 -0.99 -13.90 -1.66
CA ILE A 115 -0.83 -13.93 -3.11
C ILE A 115 -0.55 -12.51 -3.57
N THR A 116 0.54 -12.34 -4.30
CA THR A 116 0.89 -11.09 -4.97
C THR A 116 0.61 -11.21 -6.46
N GLN A 117 -0.13 -10.25 -6.99
CA GLN A 117 -0.51 -10.20 -8.39
C GLN A 117 -0.21 -8.81 -8.94
N MET A 118 0.75 -8.72 -9.87
CA MET A 118 1.11 -7.46 -10.52
C MET A 118 0.14 -7.15 -11.66
N ILE A 119 -0.20 -5.86 -11.80
CA ILE A 119 -1.22 -5.37 -12.73
C ILE A 119 -0.72 -4.11 -13.42
N ASN A 120 -0.79 -4.06 -14.74
CA ASN A 120 -0.57 -2.84 -15.51
C ASN A 120 -1.92 -2.30 -16.00
N ILE A 121 -2.14 -1.00 -15.85
CA ILE A 121 -3.30 -0.31 -16.40
C ILE A 121 -2.83 0.78 -17.35
N ARG A 122 -3.23 0.68 -18.62
CA ARG A 122 -2.97 1.69 -19.64
C ARG A 122 -4.24 2.51 -19.88
N ARG A 123 -4.15 3.83 -19.79
CA ARG A 123 -5.21 4.75 -20.22
C ARG A 123 -5.11 4.93 -21.75
N ILE A 124 -6.20 4.64 -22.46
CA ILE A 124 -6.28 4.77 -23.93
C ILE A 124 -7.23 5.88 -24.38
N SER A 125 -8.09 6.39 -23.50
CA SER A 125 -8.88 7.61 -23.72
C SER A 125 -9.22 8.29 -22.39
N PHE A 126 -9.71 9.53 -22.44
CA PHE A 126 -10.17 10.29 -21.27
C PHE A 126 -11.70 10.32 -21.12
N SER A 127 -12.41 9.49 -21.90
CA SER A 127 -13.87 9.54 -22.00
C SER A 127 -14.61 9.08 -20.74
N HIS A 128 -14.01 8.20 -19.94
CA HIS A 128 -14.61 7.61 -18.76
C HIS A 128 -13.59 7.49 -17.62
N PRO A 129 -14.00 7.58 -16.35
CA PRO A 129 -13.11 7.36 -15.21
C PRO A 129 -12.74 5.88 -15.07
N LEU A 130 -11.59 5.60 -14.46
CA LEU A 130 -11.16 4.24 -14.17
C LEU A 130 -12.08 3.58 -13.14
N LYS A 131 -12.75 2.50 -13.53
CA LYS A 131 -13.41 1.57 -12.61
C LYS A 131 -12.94 0.15 -12.93
N MET A 132 -12.83 -0.68 -11.90
CA MET A 132 -12.43 -2.07 -12.04
C MET A 132 -13.56 -3.00 -11.57
N ARG A 133 -13.85 -4.03 -12.34
CA ARG A 133 -14.69 -5.17 -11.96
C ARG A 133 -13.78 -6.35 -11.69
N ILE A 134 -13.91 -6.94 -10.52
CA ILE A 134 -13.14 -8.10 -10.10
C ILE A 134 -14.05 -9.31 -10.10
N LYS A 135 -13.52 -10.42 -10.60
CA LYS A 135 -14.09 -11.75 -10.47
C LYS A 135 -13.01 -12.70 -9.99
N ALA A 136 -13.25 -13.43 -8.92
CA ALA A 136 -12.30 -14.43 -8.45
C ALA A 136 -12.99 -15.74 -8.07
N PHE A 137 -12.33 -16.86 -8.37
CA PHE A 137 -12.77 -18.20 -7.98
C PHE A 137 -11.74 -18.81 -7.04
N TYR A 138 -12.19 -19.60 -6.08
CA TYR A 138 -11.31 -20.37 -5.21
C TYR A 138 -12.04 -21.58 -4.65
N ASN A 139 -11.30 -22.57 -4.17
CA ASN A 139 -11.85 -23.71 -3.47
C ASN A 139 -11.56 -23.59 -1.97
N ILE A 140 -12.56 -23.85 -1.14
CA ILE A 140 -12.40 -23.96 0.32
C ILE A 140 -13.20 -25.18 0.77
N ASP A 141 -12.57 -26.09 1.51
CA ASP A 141 -13.21 -27.33 1.98
C ASP A 141 -13.87 -28.14 0.83
N GLY A 142 -13.16 -28.25 -0.31
CA GLY A 142 -13.65 -28.95 -1.49
C GLY A 142 -14.80 -28.28 -2.26
N ARG A 143 -15.21 -27.05 -1.87
CA ARG A 143 -16.28 -26.30 -2.54
C ARG A 143 -15.74 -25.09 -3.28
N GLN A 144 -16.15 -24.92 -4.53
CA GLN A 144 -15.83 -23.72 -5.29
C GLN A 144 -16.68 -22.54 -4.82
N GLN A 145 -16.03 -21.41 -4.61
CA GLN A 145 -16.61 -20.13 -4.23
C GLN A 145 -16.30 -19.08 -5.30
N LEU A 146 -17.16 -18.07 -5.38
CA LEU A 146 -17.06 -16.96 -6.32
C LEU A 146 -17.09 -15.63 -5.56
N ILE A 147 -16.20 -14.72 -5.96
CA ILE A 147 -16.16 -13.32 -5.55
C ILE A 147 -16.45 -12.46 -6.77
N GLU A 148 -17.41 -11.55 -6.66
CA GLU A 148 -17.65 -10.50 -7.66
C GLU A 148 -17.70 -9.14 -6.96
N CYS A 149 -16.78 -8.25 -7.31
CA CYS A 149 -16.64 -6.93 -6.69
C CYS A 149 -16.57 -5.83 -7.76
N LEU A 150 -17.15 -4.67 -7.46
CA LEU A 150 -16.93 -3.44 -8.21
C LEU A 150 -16.06 -2.50 -7.39
N VAL A 151 -14.92 -2.09 -7.96
CA VAL A 151 -14.05 -1.05 -7.40
C VAL A 151 -14.31 0.24 -8.19
N PRO A 152 -15.10 1.18 -7.63
CA PRO A 152 -15.54 2.37 -8.35
C PRO A 152 -14.45 3.43 -8.52
N LYS A 153 -13.41 3.38 -7.68
CA LYS A 153 -12.27 4.30 -7.68
C LYS A 153 -11.05 3.57 -7.12
N ILE A 154 -9.88 3.83 -7.71
CA ILE A 154 -8.59 3.38 -7.18
C ILE A 154 -7.84 4.63 -6.71
N GLU A 155 -7.52 4.68 -5.42
CA GLU A 155 -6.82 5.81 -4.83
C GLU A 155 -5.46 6.01 -5.50
N GLY A 156 -5.12 7.26 -5.83
CA GLY A 156 -3.89 7.61 -6.56
C GLY A 156 -3.98 7.55 -8.09
N LEU A 157 -5.08 7.04 -8.68
CA LEU A 157 -5.24 6.88 -10.14
C LEU A 157 -6.45 7.60 -10.76
N SER A 158 -6.95 8.66 -10.11
CA SER A 158 -8.02 9.51 -10.66
C SER A 158 -7.58 10.26 -11.92
#